data_AF-A0A2T2UG02-F1
#
_entry.id   AF-A0A2T2UG02-F1
#
_cell.length_a   1.000
_cell.length_b   1.000
_cell.length_c   1.000
_cell.angle_alpha   90.00
_cell.angle_beta   90.00
_cell.angle_gamma   90.00
#
_symmetry.space_group_name_H-M   'P 1'
#
loop_
_entity.id
_entity.type
_entity.pdbx_description
1 polymer ?
#
loop_
_entity_poly.entity_id
_entity_poly.type
_entity_poly.pdbx_seq_one_letter_code
_entity_poly.pdbx_strand_id
1 'polypeptide(L)'
;MTAGLSVGRRLGAVLCVLAAGISLSLSPEGSPLSGQVGVNQTGERPPNIVLILADDLGRGDVRAYNADSKIPTPHMNRLATDGMQFTNAHSSASVCTPTRYGLLTGRYSWRTRLKQGVLWPPAEPLIGPDRETLATVLQGAGYRTAAVGKWHLGLDWGMQSEDKID
;
A
#
# COMPACT_ATOMS: atom_id res chain seq x y z
N MET A 1 7.84 15.41 -54.85
CA MET A 1 7.51 13.98 -54.79
C MET A 1 6.62 13.75 -53.58
N THR A 2 5.39 13.30 -53.85
CA THR A 2 4.36 12.71 -52.97
C THR A 2 3.95 13.38 -51.65
N ALA A 3 2.64 13.58 -51.57
CA ALA A 3 1.85 14.14 -50.48
C ALA A 3 1.71 13.20 -49.26
N GLY A 4 1.23 13.76 -48.16
CA GLY A 4 0.67 13.03 -47.03
C GLY A 4 0.09 13.97 -45.97
N LEU A 5 -1.12 14.50 -46.20
CA LEU A 5 -1.96 15.03 -45.12
C LEU A 5 -2.44 13.85 -44.24
N SER A 6 -2.40 14.01 -42.92
CA SER A 6 -3.30 13.29 -42.02
C SER A 6 -3.59 14.14 -40.79
N VAL A 7 -4.88 14.43 -40.65
CA VAL A 7 -5.54 15.23 -39.62
C VAL A 7 -5.63 14.47 -38.30
N GLY A 8 -5.28 15.16 -37.21
CA GLY A 8 -6.15 15.30 -36.02
C GLY A 8 -6.24 14.15 -35.01
N ARG A 9 -5.93 14.50 -33.75
CA ARG A 9 -6.73 14.22 -32.52
C ARG A 9 -5.98 14.81 -31.32
N ARG A 10 -6.32 16.05 -30.94
CA ARG A 10 -7.20 16.41 -29.80
C ARG A 10 -6.63 16.02 -28.44
N LEU A 11 -6.28 17.07 -27.69
CA LEU A 11 -6.17 17.12 -26.23
C LEU A 11 -7.27 16.28 -25.56
N GLY A 12 -6.90 15.55 -24.52
CA GLY A 12 -7.82 14.90 -23.60
C GLY A 12 -7.18 14.77 -22.23
N ALA A 13 -7.30 15.81 -21.41
CA ALA A 13 -7.13 15.71 -19.97
C ALA A 13 -8.15 14.70 -19.44
N VAL A 14 -7.68 13.66 -18.72
CA VAL A 14 -8.58 12.77 -17.99
C VAL A 14 -8.69 13.29 -16.55
N LEU A 15 -9.68 14.17 -16.38
CA LEU A 15 -10.27 14.54 -15.11
C LEU A 15 -11.04 13.32 -14.59
N CYS A 16 -10.57 12.70 -13.50
CA CYS A 16 -11.37 11.74 -12.73
C CYS A 16 -12.50 12.48 -12.02
N VAL A 17 -13.68 12.55 -12.65
CA VAL A 17 -14.93 12.89 -11.97
C VAL A 17 -15.41 11.64 -11.24
N LEU A 18 -15.38 11.67 -9.91
CA LEU A 18 -16.10 10.71 -9.07
C LEU A 18 -17.61 10.95 -9.24
N ALA A 19 -18.25 10.15 -10.08
CA ALA A 19 -19.71 9.99 -10.06
C ALA A 19 -20.03 8.73 -9.25
N ALA A 20 -20.38 8.92 -7.97
CA ALA A 20 -20.96 7.85 -7.15
C ALA A 20 -22.43 7.65 -7.56
N GLY A 21 -22.66 6.75 -8.52
CA GLY A 21 -24.00 6.24 -8.80
C GLY A 21 -24.34 5.12 -7.83
N ILE A 22 -25.25 5.37 -6.89
CA ILE A 22 -25.84 4.32 -6.04
C ILE A 22 -26.86 3.57 -6.90
N SER A 23 -26.45 2.44 -7.49
CA SER A 23 -27.39 1.46 -8.03
C SER A 23 -27.73 0.46 -6.92
N LEU A 24 -28.95 0.57 -6.40
CA LEU A 24 -29.55 -0.41 -5.50
C LEU A 24 -30.00 -1.62 -6.34
N SER A 25 -29.17 -2.67 -6.43
CA SER A 25 -29.59 -3.97 -6.96
C SER A 25 -29.86 -4.94 -5.81
N LEU A 26 -31.14 -5.21 -5.57
CA LEU A 26 -31.60 -6.33 -4.75
C LEU A 26 -31.18 -7.63 -5.45
N SER A 27 -30.21 -8.35 -4.90
CA SER A 27 -29.87 -9.72 -5.34
C SER A 27 -30.56 -10.74 -4.43
N PRO A 28 -31.17 -11.80 -4.99
CA PRO A 28 -31.84 -12.82 -4.19
C PRO A 28 -30.82 -13.68 -3.45
N GLU A 29 -31.20 -14.12 -2.25
CA GLU A 29 -30.39 -14.94 -1.36
C GLU A 29 -30.03 -16.31 -1.97
N GLY A 30 -28.82 -16.79 -1.64
CA GLY A 30 -28.49 -18.21 -1.64
C GLY A 30 -27.63 -18.71 -2.81
N SER A 31 -26.31 -18.52 -2.73
CA SER A 31 -25.36 -19.48 -3.31
C SER A 31 -24.05 -19.49 -2.49
N PRO A 32 -23.37 -20.64 -2.34
CA PRO A 32 -22.20 -20.76 -1.47
C PRO A 32 -21.02 -19.96 -2.00
N LEU A 33 -20.35 -19.25 -1.09
CA LEU A 33 -19.25 -18.32 -1.33
C LEU A 33 -18.01 -19.02 -1.91
N SER A 34 -17.99 -19.21 -3.22
CA SER A 34 -16.78 -19.55 -3.97
C SER A 34 -16.08 -18.27 -4.41
N GLY A 35 -15.21 -17.71 -3.56
CA GLY A 35 -14.07 -16.85 -3.91
C GLY A 35 -14.19 -15.94 -5.14
N GLN A 36 -15.29 -15.22 -5.30
CA GLN A 36 -15.47 -14.31 -6.43
C GLN A 36 -14.68 -13.03 -6.16
N VAL A 37 -13.53 -12.90 -6.82
CA VAL A 37 -12.83 -11.63 -6.99
C VAL A 37 -13.84 -10.65 -7.58
N GLY A 38 -14.07 -9.52 -6.91
CA GLY A 38 -15.01 -8.50 -7.38
C GLY A 38 -14.68 -8.09 -8.80
N VAL A 39 -15.44 -8.63 -9.76
CA VAL A 39 -15.35 -8.23 -11.15
C VAL A 39 -15.93 -6.83 -11.19
N ASN A 40 -15.13 -5.86 -11.61
CA ASN A 40 -15.62 -4.50 -11.80
C ASN A 40 -16.79 -4.53 -12.79
N GLN A 41 -17.74 -3.59 -12.74
CA GLN A 41 -18.96 -3.65 -13.58
C GLN A 41 -18.66 -3.68 -15.10
N THR A 42 -17.40 -3.48 -15.51
CA THR A 42 -16.87 -3.61 -16.85
C THR A 42 -16.44 -5.03 -17.25
N GLY A 43 -16.54 -6.04 -16.38
CA GLY A 43 -16.01 -7.39 -16.65
C GLY A 43 -14.49 -7.52 -16.49
N GLU A 44 -13.80 -6.44 -16.14
CA GLU A 44 -12.36 -6.39 -16.02
C GLU A 44 -11.90 -6.88 -14.64
N ARG A 45 -10.81 -7.66 -14.63
CA ARG A 45 -10.17 -8.10 -13.40
C ARG A 45 -9.58 -6.88 -12.68
N PRO A 46 -9.75 -6.77 -11.35
CA PRO A 46 -9.12 -5.71 -10.59
C PRO A 46 -7.58 -5.75 -10.76
N PRO A 47 -6.89 -4.59 -10.70
CA PRO A 47 -5.44 -4.54 -10.86
C PRO A 47 -4.73 -5.26 -9.71
N ASN A 48 -3.53 -5.78 -9.94
CA ASN A 48 -2.69 -6.26 -8.84
C ASN A 48 -2.03 -5.08 -8.14
N ILE A 49 -2.02 -5.09 -6.81
CA ILE A 49 -1.39 -4.04 -6.00
C ILE A 49 -0.11 -4.61 -5.38
N VAL A 50 1.02 -3.97 -5.66
CA VAL A 50 2.33 -4.30 -5.07
C VAL A 50 2.84 -3.08 -4.33
N LEU A 51 2.92 -3.17 -3.00
CA LEU A 51 3.43 -2.11 -2.13
C LEU A 51 4.87 -2.44 -1.70
N ILE A 52 5.82 -1.60 -2.10
CA ILE A 52 7.23 -1.73 -1.74
C ILE A 52 7.58 -0.63 -0.73
N LEU A 53 7.97 -1.04 0.48
CA LEU A 53 8.44 -0.14 1.53
C LEU A 53 9.91 -0.42 1.82
N ALA A 54 10.79 0.46 1.35
CA ALA A 54 12.20 0.42 1.71
C ALA A 54 12.40 0.88 3.16
N ASP A 55 13.39 0.30 3.85
CA ASP A 55 13.75 0.64 5.23
C ASP A 55 14.98 1.54 5.21
N ASP A 56 14.92 2.66 5.94
CA ASP A 56 15.99 3.67 6.06
C ASP A 56 16.57 4.19 4.73
N LEU A 57 15.74 4.25 3.69
CA LEU A 57 16.11 4.83 2.40
C LEU A 57 15.92 6.35 2.40
N GLY A 58 17.00 7.10 2.18
CA GLY A 58 16.96 8.54 2.03
C GLY A 58 16.47 8.95 0.63
N ARG A 59 15.76 10.09 0.56
CA ARG A 59 15.34 10.68 -0.73
C ARG A 59 16.52 10.92 -1.68
N GLY A 60 17.68 11.30 -1.13
CA GLY A 60 18.89 11.59 -1.89
C GLY A 60 19.60 10.36 -2.47
N ASP A 61 19.21 9.15 -2.08
CA ASP A 61 19.88 7.92 -2.50
C ASP A 61 19.46 7.47 -3.91
N VAL A 62 18.23 7.81 -4.32
CA VAL A 62 17.69 7.40 -5.62
C VAL A 62 17.98 8.47 -6.66
N ARG A 63 18.59 8.08 -7.79
CA ARG A 63 19.00 9.04 -8.83
C ARG A 63 17.84 9.84 -9.42
N ALA A 64 16.64 9.26 -9.47
CA ALA A 64 15.42 9.97 -9.88
C ALA A 64 15.09 11.21 -9.02
N TYR A 65 15.52 11.23 -7.76
CA TYR A 65 15.31 12.36 -6.84
C TYR A 65 16.58 13.19 -6.57
N ASN A 66 17.75 12.67 -6.93
CA ASN A 66 19.03 13.34 -6.81
C ASN A 66 19.95 12.93 -7.97
N ALA A 67 20.12 13.81 -8.97
CA ALA A 67 20.92 13.51 -10.17
C ALA A 67 22.38 13.15 -9.85
N ASP A 68 22.90 13.65 -8.72
CA ASP A 68 24.27 13.45 -8.24
C ASP A 68 24.41 12.22 -7.32
N SER A 69 23.34 11.42 -7.14
CA SER A 69 23.42 10.18 -6.36
C SER A 69 24.49 9.24 -6.95
N LYS A 70 25.36 8.75 -6.05
CA LYS A 70 26.42 7.78 -6.38
C LYS A 70 25.92 6.34 -6.39
N ILE A 71 24.69 6.09 -5.92
CA ILE A 71 24.13 4.74 -5.79
C ILE A 71 23.43 4.37 -7.11
N PRO A 72 23.84 3.27 -7.79
CA PRO A 72 23.16 2.84 -9.00
C PRO A 72 21.78 2.25 -8.68
N THR A 73 20.71 2.96 -9.03
CA THR A 73 19.31 2.54 -8.81
C THR A 73 18.51 2.33 -10.12
N PRO A 74 19.00 1.54 -11.10
CA PRO A 74 18.44 1.51 -12.45
C PRO A 74 16.95 1.12 -12.50
N HIS A 75 16.52 0.16 -11.68
CA HIS A 75 15.11 -0.28 -11.65
C HIS A 75 14.19 0.76 -11.02
N MET A 76 14.62 1.44 -9.96
CA MET A 76 13.84 2.53 -9.35
C MET A 76 13.76 3.75 -10.27
N ASN A 77 14.85 4.05 -10.98
CA ASN A 77 14.87 5.12 -11.96
C ASN A 77 13.87 4.85 -13.09
N ARG A 78 13.84 3.61 -13.59
CA ARG A 78 12.85 3.18 -14.58
C ARG A 78 11.41 3.33 -14.06
N LEU A 79 11.13 2.85 -12.85
CA LEU A 79 9.79 3.02 -12.24
C LEU A 79 9.39 4.49 -12.12
N ALA A 80 10.34 5.37 -11.80
CA ALA A 80 10.10 6.80 -11.71
C ALA A 80 9.83 7.44 -13.10
N THR A 81 10.52 6.99 -14.16
CA THR A 81 10.31 7.47 -15.54
C THR A 81 9.01 6.96 -16.15
N ASP A 82 8.68 5.68 -15.92
CA ASP A 82 7.51 5.01 -16.49
C ASP A 82 6.22 5.31 -15.69
N GLY A 83 6.32 6.05 -14.58
CA GLY A 83 5.24 6.24 -13.63
C GLY A 83 5.12 7.66 -13.06
N MET A 84 4.52 7.76 -11.88
CA MET A 84 4.35 9.02 -11.16
C MET A 84 5.44 9.20 -10.10
N GLN A 85 5.94 10.42 -9.97
CA GLN A 85 6.93 10.80 -8.96
C GLN A 85 6.34 11.81 -8.00
N PHE A 86 6.60 11.63 -6.70
CA PHE A 86 6.18 12.58 -5.67
C PHE A 86 7.40 13.33 -5.14
N THR A 87 7.41 14.65 -5.29
CA THR A 87 8.50 15.50 -4.79
C THR A 87 8.30 15.94 -3.34
N ASN A 88 7.08 15.78 -2.81
CA ASN A 88 6.69 16.17 -1.46
C ASN A 88 5.85 15.07 -0.76
N ALA A 89 6.43 13.88 -0.63
CA ALA A 89 5.85 12.77 0.14
C ALA A 89 6.48 12.73 1.54
N HIS A 90 5.66 12.45 2.56
CA HIS A 90 6.10 12.42 3.95
C HIS A 90 5.76 11.09 4.61
N SER A 91 6.66 10.62 5.48
CA SER A 91 6.32 9.61 6.47
C SER A 91 5.64 10.27 7.67
N SER A 92 4.76 9.54 8.34
CA SER A 92 4.12 9.99 9.60
C SER A 92 5.11 10.13 10.76
N ALA A 93 6.29 9.51 10.66
CA ALA A 93 7.38 9.59 11.63
C ALA A 93 8.73 9.26 10.98
N SER A 94 9.83 9.65 11.60
CA SER A 94 11.21 9.34 11.16
C SER A 94 11.73 7.97 11.62
N VAL A 95 10.87 7.12 12.20
CA VAL A 95 11.25 5.79 12.68
C VAL A 95 10.27 4.72 12.21
N CYS A 96 10.73 3.46 12.20
CA CYS A 96 10.11 2.37 11.45
C CYS A 96 8.73 1.91 11.97
N THR A 97 8.57 1.62 13.27
CA THR A 97 7.28 1.19 13.85
C THR A 97 6.12 2.18 13.55
N PRO A 98 6.21 3.48 13.88
CA PRO A 98 5.13 4.42 13.61
C PRO A 98 4.86 4.62 12.12
N THR A 99 5.91 4.60 11.28
CA THR A 99 5.76 4.64 9.81
C THR A 99 4.91 3.48 9.30
N ARG A 100 5.25 2.25 9.71
CA ARG A 100 4.54 1.03 9.30
C ARG A 100 3.11 1.00 9.83
N TYR A 101 2.90 1.47 11.07
CA TYR A 101 1.56 1.58 11.64
C TYR A 101 0.68 2.54 10.82
N GLY A 102 1.21 3.72 10.48
CA GLY A 102 0.49 4.70 9.68
C GLY A 102 0.16 4.18 8.28
N LEU A 103 1.12 3.52 7.64
CA LEU A 103 0.94 2.92 6.32
C LEU A 103 -0.15 1.85 6.30
N LEU A 104 -0.15 0.93 7.27
CA LEU A 104 -1.10 -0.18 7.29
C LEU A 104 -2.49 0.21 7.79
N THR A 105 -2.61 1.18 8.71
CA THR A 105 -3.90 1.51 9.33
C THR A 105 -4.53 2.80 8.81
N GLY A 106 -3.79 3.62 8.05
CA GLY A 106 -4.21 4.97 7.65
C GLY A 106 -4.38 5.94 8.82
N ARG A 107 -3.82 5.62 10.00
CA ARG A 107 -3.97 6.42 11.23
C ARG A 107 -2.63 6.88 11.75
N TYR A 108 -2.64 8.08 12.33
CA TYR A 108 -1.47 8.58 13.04
C TYR A 108 -1.08 7.71 14.24
N SER A 109 0.22 7.47 14.37
CA SER A 109 0.82 6.57 15.37
C SER A 109 0.63 7.02 16.81
N TRP A 110 0.46 8.33 17.08
CA TRP A 110 0.19 8.83 18.43
C TRP A 110 -1.14 8.34 19.02
N ARG A 111 -2.03 7.78 18.19
CA ARG A 111 -3.27 7.12 18.61
C ARG A 111 -3.06 5.70 19.14
N THR A 112 -1.84 5.17 19.07
CA THR A 112 -1.48 3.85 19.62
C THR A 112 -1.01 3.94 21.07
N ARG A 113 -0.75 2.80 21.72
CA ARG A 113 -0.12 2.76 23.05
C ARG A 113 1.35 3.17 23.03
N LEU A 114 2.06 3.01 21.92
CA LEU A 114 3.47 3.38 21.80
C LEU A 114 3.59 4.88 21.53
N LYS A 115 4.09 5.63 22.51
CA LYS A 115 4.17 7.10 22.44
C LYS A 115 5.51 7.63 21.93
N GLN A 116 6.55 6.79 21.96
CA GLN A 116 7.91 7.17 21.57
C GLN A 116 8.70 5.96 21.09
N GLY A 117 9.67 6.20 20.21
CA GLY A 117 10.60 5.18 19.73
C GLY A 117 9.94 4.12 18.84
N VAL A 118 10.49 2.90 18.92
CA VAL A 118 10.10 1.71 18.16
C VAL A 118 9.85 0.56 19.12
N LEU A 119 9.18 -0.49 18.64
CA LEU A 119 9.03 -1.72 19.42
C LEU A 119 10.35 -2.47 19.48
N TRP A 120 10.64 -3.08 20.63
CA TRP A 120 11.75 -4.00 20.79
C TRP A 120 11.20 -5.38 21.14
N PRO A 121 11.65 -6.47 20.48
CA PRO A 121 11.24 -7.81 20.85
C PRO A 121 11.65 -8.19 22.29
N PRO A 122 10.86 -9.00 23.01
CA PRO A 122 9.51 -9.42 22.65
C PRO A 122 8.51 -8.26 22.80
N ALA A 123 7.58 -8.14 21.86
CA ALA A 123 6.60 -7.06 21.87
C ALA A 123 5.22 -7.54 21.42
N GLU A 124 4.23 -7.11 22.20
CA GLU A 124 2.82 -7.19 21.84
C GLU A 124 2.54 -6.54 20.48
N PRO A 125 1.61 -7.10 19.68
CA PRO A 125 1.05 -6.43 18.53
C PRO A 125 0.60 -5.01 18.88
N LEU A 126 1.00 -4.06 18.05
CA LEU A 126 0.59 -2.66 18.18
C LEU A 126 -0.73 -2.40 17.46
N ILE A 127 -1.03 -3.19 16.43
CA ILE A 127 -2.31 -3.21 15.74
C ILE A 127 -3.19 -4.19 16.51
N GLY A 128 -4.26 -3.67 17.13
CA GLY A 128 -5.24 -4.52 17.83
C GLY A 128 -6.07 -5.37 16.86
N PRO A 129 -6.70 -6.45 17.34
CA PRO A 129 -7.43 -7.41 16.49
C PRO A 129 -8.60 -6.78 15.72
N ASP A 130 -9.28 -5.79 16.32
CA ASP A 130 -10.41 -5.10 15.70
C ASP A 130 -10.00 -3.93 14.80
N ARG A 131 -8.69 -3.74 14.57
CA ARG A 131 -8.18 -2.64 13.74
C ARG A 131 -8.09 -3.09 12.29
N GLU A 132 -8.91 -2.48 11.45
CA GLU A 132 -8.76 -2.59 10.01
C GLU A 132 -7.37 -2.13 9.55
N THR A 133 -6.85 -2.85 8.57
CA THR A 133 -5.61 -2.54 7.87
C THR A 133 -5.87 -2.46 6.36
N LEU A 134 -4.92 -1.91 5.61
CA LEU A 134 -4.92 -1.94 4.15
C LEU A 134 -5.16 -3.36 3.63
N ALA A 135 -4.59 -4.38 4.29
CA ALA A 135 -4.80 -5.78 3.91
C ALA A 135 -6.25 -6.23 4.12
N THR A 136 -6.85 -5.97 5.28
CA THR A 136 -8.24 -6.40 5.55
C THR A 136 -9.24 -5.66 4.66
N VAL A 137 -8.99 -4.39 4.36
CA VAL A 137 -9.80 -3.60 3.41
C VAL A 137 -9.73 -4.22 2.01
N LEU A 138 -8.51 -4.56 1.54
CA LEU A 138 -8.33 -5.21 0.23
C LEU A 138 -8.93 -6.63 0.19
N GLN A 139 -8.82 -7.39 1.27
CA GLN A 139 -9.49 -8.70 1.40
C GLN A 139 -11.01 -8.57 1.29
N GLY A 140 -11.61 -7.55 1.92
CA GLY A 140 -13.03 -7.23 1.77
C GLY A 140 -13.44 -6.92 0.33
N ALA A 141 -12.51 -6.43 -0.50
CA ALA A 141 -12.69 -6.21 -1.94
C ALA A 141 -12.34 -7.45 -2.80
N GLY A 142 -12.08 -8.61 -2.20
CA GLY A 142 -11.79 -9.86 -2.90
C GLY A 142 -10.32 -10.07 -3.31
N TYR A 143 -9.40 -9.27 -2.77
CA TYR A 143 -7.97 -9.47 -3.01
C TYR A 143 -7.38 -10.57 -2.11
N ARG A 144 -6.43 -11.33 -2.65
CA ARG A 144 -5.50 -12.11 -1.84
C ARG A 144 -4.34 -11.24 -1.42
N THR A 145 -4.00 -11.24 -0.14
CA THR A 145 -2.96 -10.38 0.44
C THR A 145 -1.85 -11.22 1.05
N ALA A 146 -0.61 -10.78 0.88
CA ALA A 146 0.56 -11.34 1.56
C ALA A 146 1.50 -10.20 1.97
N ALA A 147 2.29 -10.42 3.02
CA ALA A 147 3.35 -9.52 3.46
C ALA A 147 4.66 -10.30 3.56
N VAL A 148 5.74 -9.74 3.03
CA VAL A 148 7.07 -10.36 3.04
C VAL A 148 8.09 -9.34 3.52
N GLY A 149 8.97 -9.75 4.44
CA GLY A 149 10.04 -8.92 4.99
C GLY A 149 9.74 -8.37 6.38
N LYS A 150 10.20 -7.13 6.65
CA LYS A 150 10.17 -6.55 8.00
C LYS A 150 8.75 -6.14 8.42
N TRP A 151 8.28 -6.70 9.54
CA TRP A 151 6.98 -6.35 10.14
C TRP A 151 7.08 -5.17 11.11
N HIS A 152 7.87 -5.35 12.19
CA HIS A 152 8.18 -4.32 13.20
C HIS A 152 6.97 -3.64 13.88
N LEU A 153 5.86 -4.37 14.04
CA LEU A 153 4.64 -3.95 14.71
C LEU A 153 4.22 -4.88 15.86
N GLY A 154 5.15 -5.69 16.37
CA GLY A 154 4.90 -6.71 17.41
C GLY A 154 4.32 -8.00 16.83
N LEU A 155 4.70 -9.14 17.43
CA LEU A 155 4.29 -10.49 17.01
C LEU A 155 4.08 -11.46 18.19
N ASP A 156 4.24 -11.00 19.44
CA ASP A 156 4.24 -11.87 20.64
C ASP A 156 5.25 -13.02 20.63
N TRP A 157 6.19 -13.01 19.69
CA TRP A 157 7.22 -14.05 19.60
C TRP A 157 8.09 -14.04 20.85
N GLY A 158 8.05 -15.14 21.60
CA GLY A 158 8.85 -15.35 22.80
C GLY A 158 8.22 -14.85 24.10
N MET A 159 6.99 -14.33 24.09
CA MET A 159 6.24 -14.14 25.34
C MET A 159 5.59 -15.47 25.74
N GLN A 160 6.38 -16.34 26.38
CA GLN A 160 5.83 -17.48 27.09
C GLN A 160 5.16 -16.95 28.37
N SER A 161 3.91 -17.37 28.64
CA SER A 161 3.36 -17.27 29.99
C SER A 161 4.31 -17.98 30.95
N GLU A 162 4.60 -17.38 32.11
CA GLU A 162 5.62 -17.78 33.11
C GLU A 162 5.57 -19.24 33.64
N ASP A 163 4.85 -20.19 33.04
CA ASP A 163 4.65 -21.53 33.58
C ASP A 163 5.05 -22.71 32.69
N LYS A 164 5.80 -22.51 31.60
CA LYS A 164 6.33 -23.66 30.83
C LYS A 164 7.78 -23.48 30.40
N ILE A 165 8.67 -23.97 31.27
CA ILE A 165 9.99 -24.47 30.89
C ILE A 165 9.74 -25.85 30.26
N ASP A 166 9.96 -25.98 28.95
CA ASP A 166 10.25 -27.25 28.29
C ASP A 166 11.77 -27.39 28.13
#